data_AF-A0A2V7VPH1-F1
#
_entry.id   AF-A0A2V7VPH1-F1
#
_cell.length_a   1.000
_cell.length_b   1.000
_cell.length_c   1.000
_cell.angle_alpha   90.00
_cell.angle_beta   90.00
_cell.angle_gamma   90.00
#
_symmetry.space_group_name_H-M   'P 1'
#
loop_
_entity.id
_entity.type
_entity.pdbx_description
1 polymer ?
#
loop_
_entity_poly.entity_id
_entity_poly.type
_entity_poly.pdbx_seq_one_letter_code
_entity_poly.pdbx_strand_id
1 'polypeptide(L)'
;EITRPGTYPLSGNRTLVEALARAGPATANASSEVVIVRPHGEVQGPVLPTQVGEGSSSGEAPGMAEVIRVNMRDIQAGDLTKNVLLRPNDTVFVPQAPKVFVSGEVRNPGAYPFAPGTTVRQAISLAGGFTEDGSSGRIRVVRAVEGKSRELKIK
;
A
#
# COMPACT_ATOMS: atom_id res chain seq x y z
N GLU A 1 -1.36 -4.59 -5.18
CA GLU A 1 -1.08 -5.69 -6.13
C GLU A 1 -2.38 -6.07 -6.83
N ILE A 2 -2.32 -6.36 -8.13
CA ILE A 2 -3.50 -6.64 -8.97
C ILE A 2 -3.34 -7.98 -9.67
N THR A 3 -4.46 -8.65 -9.95
CA THR A 3 -4.46 -9.99 -10.54
C THR A 3 -3.98 -10.03 -12.00
N ARG A 4 -4.23 -8.98 -12.80
CA ARG A 4 -3.77 -8.89 -14.19
C ARG A 4 -2.98 -7.61 -14.42
N PRO A 5 -1.69 -7.57 -14.09
CA PRO A 5 -0.83 -6.46 -14.46
C PRO A 5 -0.60 -6.45 -15.97
N GLY A 6 -0.50 -5.26 -16.57
CA GLY A 6 -0.22 -5.13 -17.99
C GLY A 6 -0.55 -3.75 -18.52
N THR A 7 -0.29 -3.56 -19.82
CA THR A 7 -0.66 -2.34 -20.53
C THR A 7 -2.11 -2.42 -20.97
N TYR A 8 -2.88 -1.38 -20.63
CA TYR A 8 -4.28 -1.27 -21.04
C TYR A 8 -4.45 -0.08 -21.97
N PRO A 9 -4.96 -0.27 -23.20
CA PRO A 9 -5.23 0.85 -24.08
C PRO A 9 -6.34 1.72 -23.47
N LEU A 10 -6.03 2.99 -23.27
CA LEU A 10 -7.00 4.00 -22.86
C LEU A 10 -7.76 4.46 -24.10
N SER A 11 -8.94 3.88 -24.34
CA SER A 11 -9.88 4.41 -25.34
C SER A 11 -10.86 5.36 -24.66
N GLY A 12 -10.81 6.64 -25.05
CA GLY A 12 -11.68 7.69 -24.52
C GLY A 12 -11.33 8.11 -23.09
N ASN A 13 -12.27 8.81 -22.45
CA ASN A 13 -12.15 9.25 -21.05
C ASN A 13 -12.34 8.05 -20.11
N ARG A 14 -11.26 7.62 -19.45
CA ARG A 14 -11.25 6.49 -18.52
C ARG A 14 -10.91 6.95 -17.12
N THR A 15 -11.64 6.43 -16.14
CA THR A 15 -11.37 6.68 -14.72
C THR A 15 -10.49 5.60 -14.10
N LEU A 16 -9.87 5.91 -12.97
CA LEU A 16 -9.05 4.96 -12.19
C LEU A 16 -9.84 3.68 -11.87
N VAL A 17 -11.08 3.82 -11.41
CA VAL A 17 -11.93 2.67 -11.06
C VAL A 17 -12.17 1.76 -12.26
N GLU A 18 -12.44 2.32 -13.44
CA GLU A 18 -12.65 1.53 -14.65
C GLU A 18 -11.40 0.78 -15.10
N ALA A 19 -10.23 1.41 -15.00
CA ALA A 19 -8.96 0.77 -15.34
C ALA A 19 -8.67 -0.40 -14.39
N LEU A 20 -8.88 -0.21 -13.08
CA LEU A 20 -8.70 -1.27 -12.10
C LEU A 20 -9.72 -2.40 -12.27
N ALA A 21 -10.98 -2.09 -12.61
CA ALA A 21 -11.99 -3.10 -12.92
C ALA A 21 -11.55 -4.02 -14.09
N ARG A 22 -10.84 -3.46 -15.09
CA ARG A 22 -10.27 -4.24 -16.22
C ARG A 22 -9.01 -5.02 -15.84
N ALA A 23 -8.16 -4.45 -14.99
CA ALA A 23 -7.00 -5.12 -14.42
C ALA A 23 -7.38 -6.27 -13.46
N GLY A 24 -8.66 -6.34 -13.08
CA GLY A 24 -9.21 -7.35 -12.20
C GLY A 24 -9.12 -6.95 -10.73
N PRO A 25 -9.64 -7.80 -9.82
CA PRO A 25 -9.65 -7.48 -8.41
C PRO A 25 -8.23 -7.27 -7.87
N ALA A 26 -8.15 -6.41 -6.86
CA ALA A 26 -6.96 -6.29 -6.03
C ALA A 26 -6.75 -7.61 -5.27
N THR A 27 -5.51 -8.06 -5.12
CA THR A 27 -5.21 -9.26 -4.35
C THR A 27 -5.45 -9.00 -2.85
N ALA A 28 -5.55 -10.06 -2.04
CA ALA A 28 -5.66 -9.93 -0.58
C ALA A 28 -4.45 -9.21 0.06
N ASN A 29 -3.31 -9.19 -0.64
CA ASN A 29 -2.09 -8.51 -0.22
C ASN A 29 -1.99 -7.08 -0.78
N ALA A 30 -2.99 -6.57 -1.49
CA ALA A 30 -2.94 -5.25 -2.09
C ALA A 30 -3.16 -4.16 -1.04
N SER A 31 -2.40 -3.07 -1.16
CA SER A 31 -2.68 -1.86 -0.40
C SER A 31 -4.03 -1.26 -0.82
N SER A 32 -4.71 -0.60 0.13
CA SER A 32 -5.85 0.28 -0.19
C SER A 32 -5.43 1.57 -0.87
N GLU A 33 -4.12 1.87 -0.88
CA GLU A 33 -3.56 3.01 -1.60
C GLU A 33 -3.16 2.61 -3.02
N VAL A 34 -3.53 3.44 -3.99
CA VAL A 34 -3.11 3.34 -5.39
C VAL A 34 -2.31 4.58 -5.75
N VAL A 35 -1.20 4.38 -6.44
CA VAL A 35 -0.29 5.44 -6.86
C VAL A 35 -0.36 5.57 -8.36
N ILE A 36 -0.69 6.75 -8.87
CA ILE A 36 -0.64 7.06 -10.28
C ILE A 36 0.62 7.90 -10.51
N VAL A 37 1.47 7.44 -11.41
CA VAL A 37 2.64 8.19 -11.86
C VAL A 37 2.34 8.72 -13.25
N ARG A 38 2.28 10.04 -13.36
CA ARG A 38 2.05 10.75 -14.61
C ARG A 38 3.34 11.37 -15.10
N PRO A 39 3.97 10.85 -16.16
CA PRO A 39 5.19 11.43 -16.68
C PRO A 39 4.97 12.83 -17.28
N HIS A 40 5.95 13.72 -17.12
CA HIS A 40 6.07 14.96 -17.87
C HIS A 40 7.02 14.74 -19.06
N GLY A 41 6.51 14.83 -20.28
CA GLY A 41 7.28 14.63 -21.52
C GLY A 41 7.21 13.19 -22.06
N GLU A 42 8.09 12.87 -23.01
CA GLU A 42 8.21 11.53 -23.57
C GLU A 42 9.04 10.64 -22.66
N VAL A 43 8.43 9.57 -22.15
CA VAL A 43 9.10 8.60 -21.28
C VAL A 43 8.88 7.21 -21.88
N GLN A 44 9.97 6.46 -22.03
CA GLN A 44 9.91 5.11 -22.58
C GLN A 44 9.48 4.12 -21.48
N GLY A 45 8.22 3.68 -21.54
CA GLY A 45 7.68 2.64 -20.69
C GLY A 45 7.13 3.12 -19.34
N PRO A 46 6.72 2.18 -18.47
CA PRO A 46 6.11 2.49 -17.18
C PRO A 46 7.13 3.10 -16.21
N VAL A 47 6.74 4.17 -15.52
CA VAL A 47 7.57 4.81 -14.49
C VAL A 47 7.10 4.37 -13.12
N LEU A 48 7.98 3.80 -12.32
CA LEU A 48 7.65 3.35 -10.97
C LEU A 48 7.76 4.51 -9.97
N PRO A 49 6.91 4.55 -8.92
CA PRO A 49 6.99 5.58 -7.87
C PRO A 49 8.38 5.66 -7.20
N THR A 50 9.08 4.54 -7.08
CA THR A 50 10.43 4.46 -6.50
C THR A 50 11.48 5.19 -7.33
N GLN A 51 11.26 5.33 -8.64
CA GLN A 51 12.19 5.99 -9.56
C GLN A 51 12.03 7.52 -9.56
N VAL A 52 10.89 8.02 -9.09
CA VAL A 52 10.55 9.46 -9.07
C VAL A 52 10.75 10.11 -7.70
N GLY A 53 11.38 9.39 -6.76
CA GLY A 53 11.78 9.91 -5.45
C GLY A 53 10.66 9.81 -4.40
N GLU A 54 10.73 8.81 -3.53
CA GLU A 54 9.86 8.67 -2.34
C GLU A 54 10.29 9.59 -1.17
N GLY A 55 11.06 10.65 -1.45
CA GLY A 55 11.77 11.46 -0.45
C GLY A 55 11.13 12.78 -0.04
N SER A 56 9.95 13.14 -0.54
CA SER A 56 9.30 14.41 -0.18
C SER A 56 7.83 14.21 0.14
N SER A 57 7.50 14.32 1.43
CA SER A 57 6.15 14.52 1.98
C SER A 57 5.51 15.86 1.57
N SER A 58 5.93 16.41 0.44
CA SER A 58 5.53 17.70 -0.10
C SER A 58 5.52 17.59 -1.64
N GLY A 59 4.42 17.07 -2.19
CA GLY A 59 3.81 17.44 -3.47
C GLY A 59 4.58 17.46 -4.80
N GLU A 60 5.89 17.62 -4.86
CA GLU A 60 6.59 17.96 -6.11
C GLU A 60 8.00 17.34 -6.09
N ALA A 61 8.18 16.22 -6.80
CA ALA A 61 9.49 15.82 -7.27
C ALA A 61 9.81 16.65 -8.53
N PRO A 62 11.00 17.27 -8.64
CA PRO A 62 11.27 18.24 -9.69
C PRO A 62 11.39 17.55 -11.06
N GLY A 63 10.37 17.75 -11.90
CA GLY A 63 10.52 17.84 -13.36
C GLY A 63 10.27 16.59 -14.22
N MET A 64 10.15 15.37 -13.66
CA MET A 64 10.01 14.15 -14.50
C MET A 64 8.62 13.51 -14.47
N ALA A 65 7.90 13.56 -13.34
CA ALA A 65 6.56 13.00 -13.24
C ALA A 65 5.78 13.56 -12.04
N GLU A 66 4.47 13.71 -12.21
CA GLU A 66 3.49 13.97 -11.15
C GLU A 66 3.10 12.64 -10.47
N VAL A 67 3.13 12.57 -9.14
CA VAL A 67 2.72 11.38 -8.37
C VAL A 67 1.43 11.67 -7.62
N ILE A 68 0.35 11.00 -8.01
CA ILE A 68 -0.97 11.15 -7.41
C ILE A 68 -1.28 9.92 -6.55
N ARG A 69 -1.47 10.12 -5.25
CA ARG A 69 -1.84 9.04 -4.31
C ARG A 69 -3.34 9.08 -4.05
N VAL A 70 -3.99 7.94 -4.23
CA VAL A 70 -5.44 7.80 -4.09
C VAL A 70 -5.73 6.68 -3.09
N ASN A 71 -6.52 6.98 -2.06
CA ASN A 71 -7.02 5.96 -1.16
C ASN A 71 -8.34 5.41 -1.70
N MET A 72 -8.36 4.11 -2.00
CA MET A 72 -9.51 3.43 -2.58
C MET A 72 -10.71 3.38 -1.62
N ARG A 73 -10.47 3.47 -0.31
CA ARG A 73 -11.55 3.50 0.68
C ARG A 73 -12.41 4.74 0.56
N ASP A 74 -11.82 5.87 0.18
CA ASP A 74 -12.54 7.14 0.03
C ASP A 74 -13.52 7.05 -1.16
N ILE A 75 -13.08 6.47 -2.28
CA ILE A 75 -13.93 6.21 -3.45
C ILE A 75 -15.04 5.21 -3.11
N GLN A 76 -14.71 4.14 -2.38
CA GLN A 76 -15.70 3.14 -1.93
C GLN A 76 -16.72 3.74 -0.95
N ALA A 77 -16.33 4.73 -0.16
CA ALA A 77 -17.21 5.48 0.73
C ALA A 77 -18.08 6.51 -0.01
N GLY A 78 -17.91 6.66 -1.33
CA GLY A 78 -18.72 7.54 -2.18
C GLY A 78 -18.05 8.86 -2.58
N ASP A 79 -16.80 9.11 -2.17
CA ASP A 79 -16.06 10.30 -2.61
C ASP A 79 -15.50 10.10 -4.02
N LEU A 80 -16.35 10.40 -5.02
CA LEU A 80 -15.97 10.33 -6.42
C LEU A 80 -14.96 11.40 -6.84
N THR A 81 -14.69 12.42 -6.02
CA THR A 81 -13.67 13.43 -6.35
C THR A 81 -12.26 12.84 -6.35
N LYS A 82 -12.08 11.71 -5.67
CA LYS A 82 -10.84 10.92 -5.67
C LYS A 82 -10.71 10.00 -6.88
N ASN A 83 -11.76 9.83 -7.68
CA ASN A 83 -11.71 9.00 -8.88
C ASN A 83 -11.05 9.75 -10.04
N VAL A 84 -9.72 9.66 -10.08
CA VAL A 84 -8.88 10.37 -11.06
C VAL A 84 -9.17 9.91 -12.49
N LEU A 85 -9.28 10.87 -13.40
CA LEU A 85 -9.29 10.61 -14.84
C LEU A 85 -7.86 10.30 -15.32
N LEU A 86 -7.68 9.14 -15.95
CA LEU A 86 -6.40 8.69 -16.45
C LEU A 86 -6.05 9.37 -17.78
N ARG A 87 -4.76 9.65 -17.95
CA ARG A 87 -4.19 10.21 -19.18
C ARG A 87 -3.33 9.17 -19.90
N PRO A 88 -3.11 9.32 -21.22
CA PRO A 88 -2.13 8.51 -21.93
C PRO A 88 -0.78 8.53 -21.21
N ASN A 89 -0.13 7.38 -21.13
CA ASN A 89 1.14 7.14 -20.44
C ASN A 89 1.10 7.26 -18.90
N ASP A 90 -0.07 7.43 -18.27
CA ASP A 90 -0.18 7.27 -16.81
C ASP A 90 0.16 5.82 -16.42
N THR A 91 1.00 5.66 -15.42
CA THR A 91 1.31 4.36 -14.82
C THR A 91 0.52 4.22 -13.53
N VAL A 92 -0.38 3.23 -13.47
CA VAL A 92 -1.15 2.92 -12.26
C VAL A 92 -0.44 1.81 -11.49
N PHE A 93 0.09 2.14 -10.33
CA PHE A 93 0.81 1.25 -9.44
C PHE A 93 -0.02 0.96 -8.18
N VAL A 94 -0.33 -0.31 -7.95
CA VAL A 94 -1.00 -0.75 -6.72
C VAL A 94 0.04 -1.45 -5.84
N PRO A 95 0.61 -0.80 -4.81
CA PRO A 95 1.57 -1.42 -3.91
C PRO A 95 0.98 -2.62 -3.16
N GLN A 96 1.87 -3.42 -2.58
CA GLN A 96 1.47 -4.40 -1.57
C GLN A 96 1.15 -3.68 -0.26
N ALA A 97 0.17 -4.20 0.49
CA ALA A 97 -0.14 -3.73 1.82
C ALA A 97 1.09 -3.95 2.72
N PRO A 98 1.44 -2.97 3.56
CA PRO A 98 2.46 -3.17 4.57
C PRO A 98 2.08 -4.35 5.46
N LYS A 99 3.07 -5.05 5.99
CA LYS A 99 2.88 -6.23 6.85
C LYS A 99 3.55 -6.03 8.19
N VAL A 100 2.96 -6.61 9.23
CA VAL A 100 3.58 -6.80 10.53
C VAL A 100 3.94 -8.27 10.69
N PHE A 101 5.14 -8.55 11.20
CA PHE A 101 5.57 -9.90 11.52
C PHE A 101 5.31 -10.17 13.00
N VAL A 102 4.56 -11.24 13.27
CA VAL A 102 4.30 -11.72 14.63
C VAL A 102 5.04 -13.04 14.79
N SER A 103 5.89 -13.12 15.80
CA SER A 103 6.74 -14.29 16.08
C SER A 103 6.86 -14.53 17.59
N GLY A 104 7.37 -15.71 17.96
CA GLY A 104 7.46 -16.17 19.34
C GLY A 104 6.30 -17.09 19.72
N GLU A 105 5.92 -17.06 21.00
CA GLU A 105 4.91 -17.93 21.61
C GLU A 105 3.47 -17.48 21.28
N VAL A 106 3.14 -17.55 19.99
CA VAL A 106 1.80 -17.32 19.43
C VAL A 106 1.37 -18.53 18.61
N ARG A 107 0.07 -18.77 18.50
CA ARG A 107 -0.45 -19.99 17.84
C ARG A 107 -0.07 -20.08 16.36
N ASN A 108 -0.15 -18.96 15.65
CA ASN A 108 0.18 -18.87 14.23
C ASN A 108 1.21 -17.76 14.02
N PRO A 109 2.52 -18.03 14.17
CA PRO A 109 3.54 -17.05 13.82
C PRO A 109 3.54 -16.80 12.30
N GLY A 110 3.78 -15.56 11.88
CA GLY A 110 3.76 -15.22 10.46
C GLY A 110 3.63 -13.73 10.15
N ALA A 111 3.45 -13.44 8.87
CA ALA A 111 3.23 -12.09 8.36
C ALA A 111 1.73 -11.79 8.26
N TYR A 112 1.31 -10.69 8.86
CA TYR A 112 -0.08 -10.25 8.92
C TYR A 112 -0.23 -8.87 8.26
N PRO A 113 -1.37 -8.60 7.62
CA PRO A 113 -1.62 -7.29 7.02
C PRO A 113 -1.59 -6.20 8.08
N PHE A 114 -0.88 -5.11 7.81
CA PHE A 114 -0.82 -3.92 8.64
C PHE A 114 -1.68 -2.82 8.00
N ALA A 115 -2.53 -2.20 8.81
CA ALA A 115 -3.24 -0.99 8.43
C ALA A 115 -2.91 0.13 9.44
N PRO A 116 -2.98 1.41 9.03
CA PRO A 116 -2.95 2.51 9.98
C PRO A 116 -4.03 2.31 11.06
N GLY A 117 -3.62 2.36 12.33
CA GLY A 117 -4.49 2.09 13.48
C GLY A 117 -4.52 0.63 13.96
N THR A 118 -3.86 -0.31 13.29
CA THR A 118 -3.73 -1.68 13.79
C THR A 118 -3.03 -1.70 15.15
N THR A 119 -3.71 -2.26 16.16
CA THR A 119 -3.17 -2.39 17.51
C THR A 119 -2.35 -3.67 17.66
N VAL A 120 -1.44 -3.69 18.63
CA VAL A 120 -0.65 -4.88 18.98
C VAL A 120 -1.55 -6.05 19.35
N ARG A 121 -2.61 -5.78 20.14
CA ARG A 121 -3.61 -6.78 20.50
C ARG A 121 -4.29 -7.37 19.27
N GLN A 122 -4.69 -6.53 18.31
CA GLN A 122 -5.30 -6.99 17.06
C GLN A 122 -4.35 -7.87 16.25
N ALA A 123 -3.06 -7.49 16.15
CA ALA A 123 -2.06 -8.32 15.48
C ALA A 123 -1.90 -9.70 16.15
N ILE A 124 -1.88 -9.75 17.49
CA ILE A 124 -1.81 -11.02 18.24
C ILE A 124 -3.11 -11.84 18.06
N SER A 125 -4.27 -11.19 18.03
CA SER A 125 -5.54 -11.86 17.75
C SER A 125 -5.56 -12.47 16.35
N LEU A 126 -5.03 -11.78 15.34
CA LEU A 126 -4.86 -12.34 13.98
C LEU A 126 -3.92 -13.55 13.98
N ALA A 127 -2.90 -13.55 14.85
CA ALA A 127 -2.03 -14.70 15.07
C ALA A 127 -2.66 -15.86 15.87
N GLY A 128 -3.95 -15.78 16.21
CA GLY A 128 -4.67 -16.81 16.98
C GLY A 128 -4.49 -16.72 18.50
N GLY A 129 -3.84 -15.67 18.99
CA GLY A 129 -3.51 -15.50 20.40
C GLY A 129 -2.18 -16.14 20.79
N PHE A 130 -1.87 -16.04 22.09
CA PHE A 130 -0.69 -16.67 22.68
C PHE A 130 -0.85 -18.20 22.75
N THR A 131 0.27 -18.93 22.73
CA THR A 131 0.32 -20.34 23.15
C THR A 131 0.15 -20.46 24.66
N GLU A 132 0.03 -21.68 25.19
CA GLU A 132 -0.05 -21.92 26.64
C GLU A 132 1.22 -21.45 27.37
N ASP A 133 2.36 -21.50 26.70
CA ASP A 133 3.65 -21.00 27.19
C ASP A 133 3.87 -19.49 26.92
N GLY A 134 2.94 -18.86 26.19
CA GLY A 134 3.02 -17.47 25.79
C GLY A 134 2.66 -16.49 26.91
N SER A 135 3.49 -15.46 27.09
CA SER A 135 3.30 -14.45 28.14
C SER A 135 2.69 -13.16 27.57
N SER A 136 1.50 -12.79 28.06
CA SER A 136 0.83 -11.54 27.72
C SER A 136 1.56 -10.27 28.21
N GLY A 137 2.44 -10.40 29.20
CA GLY A 137 3.20 -9.28 29.79
C GLY A 137 4.58 -9.01 29.19
N ARG A 138 5.04 -9.81 28.22
CA ARG A 138 6.38 -9.68 27.61
C ARG A 138 6.32 -9.44 26.10
N ILE A 139 5.53 -8.45 25.69
CA ILE A 139 5.38 -8.10 24.28
C ILE A 139 6.38 -7.01 23.89
N ARG A 140 7.12 -7.25 22.80
CA ARG A 140 8.08 -6.30 22.22
C ARG A 140 7.66 -5.95 20.80
N VAL A 141 7.61 -4.66 20.49
CA VAL A 141 7.36 -4.16 19.14
C VAL A 141 8.67 -3.58 18.62
N VAL A 142 9.15 -4.10 17.50
CA VAL A 142 10.34 -3.58 16.81
C VAL A 142 9.87 -2.86 15.56
N ARG A 143 10.25 -1.60 15.42
CA ARG A 143 9.95 -0.76 14.25
C ARG A 143 11.25 -0.25 13.66
N ALA A 144 11.52 -0.55 12.40
CA ALA A 144 12.59 0.10 11.66
C ALA A 144 12.09 1.47 11.15
N VAL A 145 12.79 2.54 11.52
CA VAL A 145 12.56 3.90 11.01
C VAL A 145 13.90 4.40 10.49
N GLU A 146 13.99 4.70 9.19
CA GLU A 146 15.21 5.24 8.55
C GLU A 146 16.49 4.42 8.83
N GLY A 147 16.37 3.08 8.76
CA GLY A 147 17.48 2.17 9.04
C GLY A 147 17.84 1.98 10.51
N LYS A 148 17.15 2.67 11.43
CA LYS A 148 17.30 2.50 12.89
C LYS A 148 16.14 1.71 13.46
N SER A 149 16.44 0.62 14.15
CA SER A 149 15.45 -0.19 14.85
C SER A 149 15.09 0.45 16.19
N ARG A 150 13.83 0.85 16.35
CA ARG A 150 13.24 1.29 17.62
C ARG A 150 12.46 0.15 18.24
N GLU A 151 12.81 -0.19 19.47
CA GLU A 151 12.09 -1.15 20.28
C GLU A 151 11.13 -0.44 21.24
N LEU A 152 9.90 -0.94 21.32
CA LEU A 152 8.88 -0.50 22.26
C LEU A 152 8.43 -1.70 23.08
N LYS A 153 8.55 -1.60 24.41
CA LYS A 153 7.98 -2.59 25.32
C LYS A 153 6.55 -2.19 25.65
N ILE A 154 5.61 -3.09 25.42
CA ILE A 154 4.21 -2.89 25.80
C ILE A 154 4.06 -3.43 27.23
N LYS A 155 3.56 -2.58 28.13
CA LYS A 155 3.20 -2.95 29.50
C LYS A 155 1.73 -3.30 29.57
#